data_AF-A0A0M3JJY4-F1
#
_entry.id   AF-A0A0M3JJY4-F1
#
_cell.length_a   1.000
_cell.length_b   1.000
_cell.length_c   1.000
_cell.angle_alpha   90.00
_cell.angle_beta   90.00
_cell.angle_gamma   90.00
#
_symmetry.space_group_name_H-M   'P 1'
#
loop_
_entity.id
_entity.type
_entity.pdbx_description
1 polymer ?
#
loop_
_entity_poly.entity_id
_entity_poly.type
_entity_poly.pdbx_seq_one_letter_code
_entity_poly.pdbx_strand_id
1 'polypeptide(L)'
;MGLSLHPKYGGHFSFRGVIVFPDVRLLDSYKENAPIRTLKSEESVEEALKLFNDSYFDNRYRDCGSPLKKHGELQLKYFNTPPEKRWSLIAHWFRE
;
A
#
# COMPACT_ATOMS: atom_id res chain seq x y z
N MET A 1 8.82 -10.83 4.91
CA MET A 1 8.14 -9.68 5.58
C MET A 1 6.63 -9.82 5.43
N GLY A 2 5.85 -9.21 6.33
CA GLY A 2 4.39 -9.16 6.22
C GLY A 2 3.90 -8.11 5.21
N LEU A 3 2.64 -8.26 4.77
CA LEU A 3 1.97 -7.36 3.82
C LEU A 3 0.61 -6.94 4.38
N SER A 4 0.31 -5.64 4.30
CA SER A 4 -1.04 -5.12 4.58
C SER A 4 -1.76 -4.82 3.27
N LEU A 5 -3.04 -5.22 3.18
CA LEU A 5 -3.91 -4.94 2.05
C LEU A 5 -5.10 -4.11 2.52
N HIS A 6 -5.31 -2.96 1.90
CA HIS A 6 -6.46 -2.12 2.17
C HIS A 6 -7.68 -2.64 1.41
N PRO A 7 -8.88 -2.77 2.01
CA PRO A 7 -10.06 -3.37 1.37
C PRO A 7 -10.49 -2.66 0.07
N LYS A 8 -10.17 -1.37 -0.08
CA LYS A 8 -10.44 -0.58 -1.30
C LYS A 8 -9.26 -0.48 -2.27
N TYR A 9 -8.02 -0.54 -1.78
CA TYR A 9 -6.83 -0.16 -2.55
C TYR A 9 -5.85 -1.32 -2.73
N GLY A 10 -6.09 -2.48 -2.12
CA GLY A 10 -5.13 -3.57 -2.10
C GLY A 10 -3.81 -3.07 -1.51
N GLY A 11 -2.70 -3.27 -2.23
CA GLY A 11 -1.39 -2.71 -1.89
C GLY A 11 -1.09 -1.35 -2.57
N HIS A 12 -2.07 -0.71 -3.22
CA HIS A 12 -1.93 0.64 -3.78
C HIS A 12 -2.11 1.73 -2.71
N PHE A 13 -1.41 1.59 -1.60
CA PHE A 13 -1.31 2.59 -0.55
C PHE A 13 0.03 2.46 0.17
N SER A 14 0.30 3.38 1.09
CA SER A 14 1.40 3.26 2.03
C SER A 14 1.02 3.94 3.34
N PHE A 15 1.45 3.36 4.46
CA PHE A 15 1.42 4.07 5.74
C PHE A 15 2.42 5.22 5.69
N ARG A 16 2.06 6.35 6.32
CA ARG A 16 2.90 7.57 6.35
C ARG A 16 3.42 7.90 7.74
N GLY A 17 2.63 7.61 8.76
CA GLY A 17 2.98 7.87 10.14
C GLY A 17 1.79 7.65 11.05
N VAL A 18 2.00 7.92 12.34
CA VAL A 18 0.99 7.88 13.39
C VAL A 18 1.00 9.24 14.08
N ILE A 19 -0.18 9.74 14.44
CA ILE A 19 -0.33 10.94 15.27
C ILE A 19 -0.66 10.45 16.68
N VAL A 20 0.14 10.87 17.65
CA VAL A 20 -0.01 10.47 19.06
C VAL A 20 -0.39 11.69 19.87
N PHE A 21 -1.40 11.54 20.74
CA PHE A 21 -1.85 12.55 21.68
C PHE A 21 -1.47 12.09 23.11
N PRO A 22 -0.33 12.55 23.68
CA PRO A 22 0.21 12.00 24.92
C PRO A 22 -0.71 12.12 26.13
N ASP A 23 -1.61 13.10 26.13
CA ASP A 23 -2.50 13.40 27.25
C ASP A 23 -3.95 12.95 27.01
N VAL A 24 -4.25 12.42 25.82
CA VAL A 24 -5.57 11.87 25.53
C VAL A 24 -5.61 10.42 26.03
N ARG A 25 -6.68 10.09 26.77
CA ARG A 25 -6.97 8.74 27.21
C ARG A 25 -8.30 8.31 26.58
N LEU A 26 -8.32 7.12 26.02
CA LEU A 26 -9.56 6.49 25.56
C LEU A 26 -10.28 5.90 26.76
N LEU A 27 -11.60 5.82 26.69
CA LEU A 27 -12.40 5.11 27.69
C LEU A 27 -12.11 3.61 27.60
N ASP A 28 -12.22 2.89 28.72
CA ASP A 28 -12.02 1.42 28.75
C ASP A 28 -13.02 0.67 27.84
N SER A 29 -14.15 1.30 27.55
CA SER A 29 -15.19 0.80 26.65
C SER A 29 -14.84 0.98 25.16
N TYR A 30 -13.82 1.77 24.82
CA TYR A 30 -13.39 1.94 23.44
C TYR A 30 -12.86 0.62 22.86
N LYS A 31 -13.23 0.35 21.60
CA LYS A 31 -12.76 -0.82 20.84
C LYS A 31 -12.44 -0.36 19.42
N GLU A 32 -11.26 -0.73 18.92
CA GLU A 32 -10.95 -0.55 17.51
C GLU A 32 -11.84 -1.42 16.64
N ASN A 33 -12.13 -0.93 15.43
CA ASN A 33 -12.77 -1.76 14.41
C ASN A 33 -11.76 -2.82 13.94
N ALA A 34 -12.21 -4.08 13.88
CA ALA A 34 -11.41 -5.15 13.31
C ALA A 34 -11.12 -4.88 11.82
N PRO A 35 -9.90 -5.19 11.34
CA PRO A 35 -9.58 -5.03 9.93
C PRO A 35 -10.41 -6.00 9.08
N ILE A 36 -10.86 -5.52 7.92
CA ILE A 36 -11.61 -6.36 6.97
C ILE A 36 -10.65 -7.39 6.37
N ARG A 37 -11.00 -8.67 6.47
CA ARG A 37 -10.24 -9.76 5.83
C ARG A 37 -10.39 -9.70 4.31
N THR A 38 -9.39 -9.11 3.64
CA THR A 38 -9.35 -8.93 2.18
C THR A 38 -9.15 -10.25 1.43
N LEU A 39 -8.26 -11.13 1.91
CA LEU A 39 -7.95 -12.42 1.30
C LEU A 39 -8.64 -13.57 2.04
N LYS A 40 -9.34 -14.44 1.30
CA LYS A 40 -10.27 -15.43 1.89
C LYS A 40 -9.65 -16.80 2.13
N SER A 41 -8.59 -17.16 1.42
CA SER A 41 -7.89 -18.45 1.57
C SER A 41 -6.43 -18.26 2.00
N GLU A 42 -5.85 -19.28 2.62
CA GLU A 42 -4.43 -19.30 2.98
C GLU A 42 -3.54 -19.28 1.74
N GLU A 43 -3.89 -20.02 0.69
CA GLU A 43 -3.20 -20.01 -0.61
C GLU A 43 -3.09 -18.59 -1.18
N SER A 44 -4.18 -17.80 -1.13
CA SER A 44 -4.14 -16.42 -1.62
C SER A 44 -3.25 -15.51 -0.77
N VAL A 45 -3.11 -15.80 0.53
CA VAL A 45 -2.18 -15.09 1.43
C VAL A 45 -0.74 -15.47 1.11
N GLU A 46 -0.46 -16.76 0.92
CA GLU A 46 0.87 -17.24 0.55
C GLU A 46 1.34 -16.66 -0.78
N GLU A 47 0.48 -16.66 -1.80
CA GLU A 47 0.78 -16.07 -3.10
C GLU A 47 1.03 -14.55 -3.00
N ALA A 48 0.19 -13.82 -2.26
CA ALA A 48 0.39 -12.40 -2.05
C ALA A 48 1.72 -12.08 -1.34
N LEU A 49 2.10 -12.91 -0.36
CA LEU A 49 3.38 -12.79 0.33
C LEU A 49 4.55 -13.14 -0.58
N LYS A 50 4.43 -14.17 -1.42
CA LYS A 50 5.47 -14.54 -2.40
C LYS A 50 5.68 -13.41 -3.42
N LEU A 51 4.60 -12.88 -4.00
CA LEU A 51 4.67 -11.72 -4.89
C LEU A 51 5.32 -10.51 -4.21
N PHE A 52 5.00 -10.24 -2.96
CA PHE A 52 5.57 -9.11 -2.22
C PHE A 52 7.05 -9.32 -1.86
N ASN A 53 7.46 -10.51 -1.43
CA ASN A 53 8.83 -10.71 -0.98
C ASN A 53 9.80 -10.96 -2.14
N ASP A 54 9.36 -11.67 -3.19
CA ASP A 54 10.25 -12.10 -4.26
C ASP A 54 10.15 -11.22 -5.51
N SER A 55 9.02 -10.53 -5.70
CA SER A 55 8.68 -9.83 -6.96
C SER A 55 8.10 -8.42 -6.77
N TYR A 56 8.35 -7.74 -5.64
CA TYR A 56 7.70 -6.46 -5.33
C TYR A 56 7.83 -5.38 -6.43
N PHE A 57 8.93 -5.42 -7.19
CA PHE A 57 9.26 -4.47 -8.24
C PHE A 57 8.28 -4.54 -9.43
N ASP A 58 7.59 -5.66 -9.63
CA ASP A 58 6.57 -5.78 -10.68
C ASP A 58 5.19 -5.25 -10.25
N ASN A 59 5.04 -4.90 -8.96
CA ASN A 59 3.84 -4.34 -8.34
C ASN A 59 2.58 -5.24 -8.33
N ARG A 60 2.64 -6.50 -8.78
CA ARG A 60 1.46 -7.39 -8.84
C ARG A 60 0.86 -7.69 -7.47
N TYR A 61 1.69 -7.72 -6.43
CA TYR A 61 1.22 -7.89 -5.05
C TYR A 61 0.19 -6.83 -4.63
N ARG A 62 0.18 -5.66 -5.29
CA ARG A 62 -0.76 -4.57 -4.98
C ARG A 62 -2.18 -4.86 -5.45
N ASP A 63 -2.34 -5.77 -6.41
CA ASP A 63 -3.62 -6.18 -6.96
C ASP A 63 -4.30 -7.30 -6.16
N CYS A 64 -3.59 -7.91 -5.20
CA CYS A 64 -4.15 -8.89 -4.30
C CYS A 64 -5.35 -8.29 -3.54
N GLY A 65 -6.51 -8.95 -3.61
CA GLY A 65 -7.75 -8.47 -2.98
C GLY A 65 -8.63 -7.59 -3.86
N SER A 66 -8.39 -7.53 -5.17
CA SER A 66 -9.26 -6.87 -6.16
C SER A 66 -9.52 -5.38 -5.87
N PRO A 67 -8.47 -4.53 -5.87
CA PRO A 67 -8.61 -3.13 -5.51
C PRO A 67 -9.50 -2.36 -6.48
N LEU A 68 -10.34 -1.48 -5.92
CA LEU A 68 -11.23 -0.61 -6.70
C LEU A 68 -10.51 0.59 -7.30
N LYS A 69 -9.40 1.00 -6.68
CA LYS A 69 -8.58 2.13 -7.13
C LYS A 69 -7.11 1.75 -7.05
N LYS A 70 -6.38 2.06 -8.11
CA LYS A 70 -4.98 1.69 -8.29
C LYS A 70 -4.13 2.95 -8.48
N HIS A 71 -2.83 2.81 -8.19
CA HIS A 71 -1.84 3.77 -8.67
C HIS A 71 -1.85 3.79 -10.20
N GLY A 72 -1.73 4.98 -10.79
CA GLY A 72 -1.56 5.10 -12.25
C GLY A 72 -0.19 4.60 -12.70
N GLU A 73 -0.05 4.35 -14.01
CA GLU A 73 1.19 3.84 -14.61
C GLU A 73 2.40 4.73 -14.29
N LEU A 74 2.25 6.05 -14.44
CA LEU A 74 3.32 7.01 -14.14
C LEU A 74 3.73 6.97 -12.66
N GLN A 75 2.79 6.75 -11.75
CA GLN A 75 3.06 6.67 -10.31
C GLN A 75 3.79 5.38 -9.95
N LEU A 76 3.41 4.23 -10.54
CA LEU A 76 4.14 2.97 -10.37
C LEU A 76 5.55 3.08 -10.95
N LYS A 77 5.68 3.66 -12.15
CA LYS A 77 6.98 3.96 -12.76
C LYS A 77 7.83 4.86 -11.86
N TYR A 78 7.23 5.89 -11.24
CA TYR A 78 7.91 6.77 -10.29
C TYR A 78 8.45 6.00 -9.08
N PHE A 79 7.65 5.11 -8.47
CA PHE A 79 8.10 4.32 -7.32
C PHE A 79 9.20 3.30 -7.69
N ASN A 80 9.08 2.67 -8.86
CA ASN A 80 10.10 1.74 -9.39
C ASN A 80 11.38 2.43 -9.85
N THR A 81 11.32 3.73 -10.14
CA THR A 81 12.49 4.52 -10.54
C THR A 81 13.34 4.84 -9.31
N PRO A 82 14.68 4.68 -9.37
CA PRO A 82 15.58 5.12 -8.30
C PRO A 82 15.35 6.59 -7.92
N PRO A 83 15.42 6.95 -6.63
CA PRO A 83 15.08 8.30 -6.15
C PRO A 83 15.73 9.44 -6.93
N GLU A 84 17.00 9.29 -7.29
CA GLU A 84 17.80 10.29 -8.01
C GLU A 84 17.34 10.53 -9.45
N LYS A 85 16.57 9.60 -10.05
CA LYS A 85 16.04 9.70 -11.42
C LYS A 85 14.57 10.11 -11.47
N ARG A 86 13.90 10.19 -10.33
CA ARG A 86 12.45 10.44 -10.24
C ARG A 86 12.03 11.83 -10.73
N TRP A 87 12.85 12.86 -10.46
CA TRP A 87 12.54 14.24 -10.87
C TRP A 87 12.43 14.40 -12.37
N SER A 88 13.37 13.82 -13.12
CA SER A 88 13.35 13.87 -14.59
C SER A 88 12.09 13.24 -15.17
N LEU A 89 11.54 12.20 -14.52
CA LEU A 89 10.32 11.52 -14.96
C LEU A 89 9.08 12.44 -14.88
N ILE A 90 8.99 13.27 -13.84
CA ILE A 90 7.85 14.16 -13.59
C ILE A 90 8.12 15.62 -13.98
N ALA A 91 9.27 15.92 -14.59
CA ALA A 91 9.66 17.28 -14.95
C ALA A 91 8.64 17.99 -15.86
N HIS A 92 7.91 17.23 -16.69
CA HIS A 92 6.87 17.75 -17.58
C HIS A 92 5.65 18.32 -16.85
N TRP A 93 5.42 17.99 -15.57
CA TRP A 93 4.35 18.57 -14.76
C TRP A 93 4.61 20.02 -14.36
N PHE A 94 5.86 20.48 -14.49
CA PHE A 94 6.31 21.80 -14.05
C PHE A 94 6.66 22.71 -15.23
N ARG A 95 6.38 22.28 -16.46
CA ARG A 95 6.55 23.09 -17.67
C ARG A 95 5.19 23.61 -18.07
N GLU A 96 5.11 24.93 -18.32
CA GLU A 96 3.96 25.59 -18.93
C GLU A 96 3.79 25.17 -20.40
#